data_AF-A0AAU9TA95-F1
#
_entry.id   AF-A0AAU9TA95-F1
#
_cell.length_a   1.000
_cell.length_b   1.000
_cell.length_c   1.000
_cell.angle_alpha   90.00
_cell.angle_beta   90.00
_cell.angle_gamma   90.00
#
_symmetry.space_group_name_H-M   'P 1'
#
loop_
_entity.id
_entity.type
_entity.pdbx_description
1 polymer ?
#
loop_
_entity_poly.entity_id
_entity_poly.type
_entity_poly.pdbx_seq_one_letter_code
_entity_poly.pdbx_strand_id
1 'polypeptide(L)'
;MALAYGNYHPADDVIRASVPKLDLDSTFEQKNNIAKTVESELDKGMSHYGYEIVQTLIVDIEPDVHVKRAMNVINAASRMREVATEKAEAEKILQIKRADGEAESKYLSGLAIVDGLRNNVLTFSESVPRTSLKDVMDIVLTTHYFDTLKE
;
A
#
# COMPACT_ATOMS: atom_id res chain seq x y z
N MET A 1 -39.82 37.14 -35.17
CA MET A 1 -39.35 35.92 -35.85
C MET A 1 -37.85 35.79 -35.62
N ALA A 2 -37.44 35.14 -34.52
CA ALA A 2 -36.06 34.76 -34.24
C ALA A 2 -36.11 33.41 -33.53
N LEU A 3 -36.36 32.37 -34.33
CA LEU A 3 -36.33 30.98 -33.90
C LEU A 3 -34.89 30.47 -34.07
N ALA A 4 -34.44 29.69 -33.08
CA ALA A 4 -33.32 28.74 -33.15
C ALA A 4 -31.89 29.30 -33.24
N TYR A 5 -31.40 29.88 -32.14
CA TYR A 5 -29.98 29.71 -31.79
C TYR A 5 -29.91 28.58 -30.77
N GLY A 6 -29.55 27.39 -31.25
CA GLY A 6 -29.24 26.25 -30.38
C GLY A 6 -28.16 26.65 -29.37
N ASN A 7 -28.31 26.18 -28.14
CA ASN A 7 -27.45 26.43 -26.99
C ASN A 7 -25.97 26.04 -27.24
N TYR A 8 -25.22 26.82 -27.99
CA TYR A 8 -23.79 26.63 -28.18
C TYR A 8 -23.05 27.35 -27.04
N HIS A 9 -22.67 26.61 -26.00
CA HIS A 9 -21.84 27.08 -24.88
C HIS A 9 -20.43 26.49 -25.00
N PRO A 10 -19.56 27.06 -25.85
CA PRO A 10 -18.22 26.52 -26.09
C PRO A 10 -17.36 26.49 -24.82
N ALA A 11 -17.61 27.38 -23.85
CA ALA A 11 -16.95 27.34 -22.56
C ALA A 11 -17.34 26.10 -21.73
N ASP A 12 -18.61 25.71 -21.73
CA ASP A 12 -19.11 24.58 -20.93
C ASP A 12 -18.58 23.24 -21.45
N ASP A 13 -18.45 23.12 -22.78
CA ASP A 13 -17.91 21.92 -23.42
C ASP A 13 -16.42 21.72 -23.09
N VAL A 14 -15.64 22.80 -23.08
CA VAL A 14 -14.22 22.79 -22.72
C VAL A 14 -14.02 22.43 -21.25
N ILE A 15 -14.86 22.97 -20.36
CA ILE A 15 -14.83 22.67 -18.92
C ILE A 15 -15.20 21.20 -18.68
N ARG A 16 -16.26 20.70 -19.32
CA ARG A 16 -16.72 19.31 -19.17
C ARG A 16 -15.71 18.29 -19.69
N ALA A 17 -14.93 18.62 -20.72
CA ALA A 17 -13.89 17.75 -21.28
C ALA A 17 -12.59 17.74 -20.45
N SER A 18 -12.30 18.83 -19.74
CA SER A 18 -11.03 19.03 -19.04
C SER A 18 -11.08 18.66 -17.56
N VAL A 19 -12.17 18.98 -16.87
CA VAL A 19 -12.31 18.79 -15.40
C VAL A 19 -12.24 17.31 -14.96
N PRO A 20 -12.84 16.33 -15.65
CA PRO A 20 -12.83 14.93 -15.18
C PRO A 20 -11.47 14.23 -15.30
N LYS A 21 -10.50 14.82 -16.02
CA LYS A 21 -9.17 14.24 -16.24
C LYS A 21 -8.15 14.65 -15.17
N LEU A 22 -8.52 15.59 -14.31
CA LEU A 22 -7.68 16.13 -13.26
C LEU A 22 -8.19 15.66 -11.91
N ASP A 23 -7.28 15.39 -10.97
CA ASP A 23 -7.66 15.18 -9.58
C ASP A 23 -8.39 16.39 -9.04
N LEU A 24 -9.34 16.14 -8.14
CA LEU A 24 -10.26 17.16 -7.63
C LEU A 24 -9.49 18.31 -6.95
N ASP A 25 -8.41 18.01 -6.23
CA ASP A 25 -7.53 19.01 -5.64
C ASP A 25 -6.74 19.79 -6.72
N SER A 26 -6.29 19.09 -7.76
CA SER A 26 -5.54 19.68 -8.88
C SER A 26 -6.42 20.60 -9.73
N THR A 27 -7.72 20.35 -9.83
CA THR A 27 -8.68 21.21 -10.56
C THR A 27 -8.91 22.54 -9.87
N PHE A 28 -8.85 22.58 -8.53
CA PHE A 28 -8.92 23.83 -7.78
C PHE A 28 -7.63 24.67 -7.89
N GLU A 29 -6.47 24.02 -7.87
CA GLU A 29 -5.18 24.70 -8.04
C GLU A 29 -4.97 25.19 -9.49
N GLN A 30 -5.50 24.47 -10.47
CA GLN A 30 -5.35 24.78 -11.90
C GLN A 30 -6.45 25.65 -12.50
N LYS A 31 -7.25 26.37 -11.68
CA LYS A 31 -8.27 27.32 -12.18
C LYS A 31 -7.73 28.28 -13.24
N ASN A 32 -6.50 28.77 -13.07
CA ASN A 32 -5.85 29.64 -14.05
C ASN A 32 -5.52 28.94 -15.38
N ASN A 33 -5.18 27.65 -15.35
CA ASN A 33 -4.92 26.90 -16.58
C ASN A 33 -6.21 26.65 -17.36
N ILE A 34 -7.29 26.29 -16.66
CA ILE A 34 -8.61 26.12 -17.27
C ILE A 34 -9.09 27.44 -17.87
N ALA A 35 -8.90 28.56 -17.16
CA ALA A 35 -9.26 29.89 -17.66
C ALA A 35 -8.53 30.21 -18.97
N LYS A 36 -7.23 29.94 -19.05
CA LYS A 36 -6.43 30.13 -20.28
C LYS A 36 -6.90 29.23 -21.42
N THR A 37 -7.26 27.98 -21.15
CA THR A 37 -7.79 27.08 -22.19
C THR A 37 -9.14 27.57 -22.71
N VAL A 38 -10.03 27.99 -21.82
CA VAL A 38 -11.34 28.54 -22.20
C VAL A 38 -11.17 29.85 -22.99
N GLU A 39 -10.29 30.74 -22.55
CA GLU A 39 -9.96 31.99 -23.26
C GLU A 39 -9.47 31.70 -24.68
N SER A 40 -8.52 30.77 -24.84
CA SER A 40 -7.97 30.42 -26.17
C SER A 40 -9.03 29.81 -27.11
N GLU A 41 -9.93 28.98 -26.59
CA GLU A 41 -10.99 28.38 -27.41
C GLU A 41 -12.08 29.39 -27.77
N LEU A 42 -12.44 30.27 -26.84
CA LEU A 42 -13.39 31.36 -27.11
C LEU A 42 -12.81 32.37 -28.10
N ASP A 43 -11.53 32.74 -27.96
CA ASP A 43 -10.88 33.70 -28.84
C ASP A 43 -10.86 33.22 -30.30
N LYS A 44 -10.58 31.93 -30.55
CA LYS A 44 -10.65 31.32 -31.89
C LYS A 44 -12.05 31.43 -32.51
N GLY A 45 -13.09 31.18 -31.72
CA GLY A 45 -14.48 31.22 -32.19
C GLY A 45 -14.99 32.65 -32.40
N MET A 46 -14.63 33.56 -31.49
CA MET A 46 -15.16 34.92 -31.42
C MET A 46 -14.38 35.91 -32.31
N SER A 47 -13.11 35.64 -32.59
CA SER A 47 -12.31 36.36 -33.59
C SER A 47 -12.97 36.37 -34.96
N HIS A 48 -13.67 35.30 -35.35
CA HIS A 48 -14.40 35.24 -36.62
C HIS A 48 -15.55 36.25 -36.72
N TYR A 49 -16.07 36.69 -35.57
CA TYR A 49 -17.18 37.64 -35.46
C TYR A 49 -16.71 39.05 -35.09
N GLY A 50 -15.40 39.30 -35.03
CA GLY A 50 -14.82 40.61 -34.74
C GLY A 50 -14.80 41.00 -33.26
N TYR A 51 -14.92 40.03 -32.35
CA TYR A 51 -14.79 40.24 -30.91
C TYR A 51 -13.42 39.77 -30.40
N GLU A 52 -12.76 40.60 -29.60
CA GLU A 52 -11.50 40.28 -28.92
C GLU A 52 -11.77 39.99 -27.44
N ILE A 53 -11.33 38.82 -26.96
CA ILE A 53 -11.49 38.42 -25.55
C ILE A 53 -10.30 38.95 -24.76
N VAL A 54 -10.53 39.95 -23.90
CA VAL A 54 -9.46 40.58 -23.10
C VAL A 54 -9.04 39.74 -21.90
N GLN A 55 -10.00 39.08 -21.23
CA GLN A 55 -9.75 38.21 -20.09
C GLN A 55 -10.95 37.34 -19.79
N THR A 56 -10.72 36.07 -19.43
CA THR A 56 -11.76 35.16 -18.90
C THR A 56 -11.51 34.89 -17.42
N LEU A 57 -12.50 35.15 -16.56
CA LEU A 57 -12.42 34.88 -15.11
C LEU A 57 -13.33 33.71 -14.73
N ILE A 58 -12.76 32.66 -14.14
CA ILE A 58 -13.53 31.56 -13.56
C ILE A 58 -13.87 31.90 -12.11
N VAL A 59 -15.15 32.15 -11.84
CA VAL A 59 -15.65 32.47 -10.49
C VAL A 59 -15.77 31.21 -9.65
N ASP A 60 -16.45 30.19 -10.16
CA ASP A 60 -16.55 28.89 -9.51
C ASP A 60 -16.68 27.75 -10.53
N ILE A 61 -16.27 26.55 -10.13
CA ILE A 61 -16.41 25.33 -10.93
C ILE A 61 -17.29 24.37 -10.14
N GLU A 62 -18.55 24.26 -10.53
CA GLU A 62 -19.46 23.25 -10.00
C GLU A 62 -19.72 22.17 -11.05
N PRO A 63 -19.08 20.99 -10.94
CA PRO A 63 -19.38 19.88 -11.82
C PRO A 63 -20.83 19.42 -11.63
N ASP A 64 -21.39 18.73 -12.62
CA ASP A 64 -22.69 18.06 -12.48
C ASP A 64 -22.66 17.07 -11.30
N VAL A 65 -23.79 16.93 -10.60
CA VAL A 65 -23.94 16.04 -9.43
C VAL A 65 -23.54 14.60 -9.75
N HIS A 66 -23.82 14.10 -10.96
CA HIS A 66 -23.43 12.77 -11.40
C HIS A 66 -21.91 12.64 -11.56
N VAL A 67 -21.26 13.68 -12.09
CA VAL A 67 -19.80 13.73 -12.25
C VAL A 67 -19.11 13.79 -10.89
N LYS A 68 -19.57 14.66 -9.98
CA LYS A 68 -19.05 14.71 -8.59
C LYS A 68 -19.15 13.35 -7.90
N ARG A 69 -20.29 12.67 -8.05
CA ARG A 69 -20.49 11.33 -7.47
C ARG A 69 -19.54 10.30 -8.09
N ALA A 70 -19.43 10.27 -9.41
CA ALA A 70 -18.54 9.33 -10.10
C ALA A 70 -17.07 9.54 -9.71
N MET A 71 -16.62 10.79 -9.66
CA MET A 71 -15.26 11.14 -9.22
C MET A 71 -15.02 10.73 -7.77
N ASN A 72 -15.95 11.01 -6.86
CA ASN A 72 -15.82 10.59 -5.46
C ASN A 72 -15.73 9.08 -5.31
N VAL A 73 -16.52 8.31 -6.08
CA VAL A 73 -16.44 6.84 -6.09
C VAL A 73 -15.09 6.36 -6.62
N ILE A 74 -14.60 6.94 -7.71
CA ILE A 74 -13.29 6.58 -8.28
C ILE A 74 -12.16 6.88 -7.30
N ASN A 75 -12.16 8.07 -6.70
CA ASN A 75 -11.13 8.48 -5.74
C ASN A 75 -11.18 7.62 -4.47
N ALA A 76 -12.38 7.34 -3.96
CA ALA A 76 -12.56 6.43 -2.83
C ALA A 76 -12.05 5.02 -3.16
N ALA A 77 -12.36 4.50 -4.34
CA ALA A 77 -11.90 3.18 -4.79
C ALA A 77 -10.37 3.12 -4.97
N SER A 78 -9.77 4.17 -5.55
CA SER A 78 -8.31 4.28 -5.72
C SER A 78 -7.63 4.27 -4.35
N ARG A 79 -8.13 5.10 -3.42
CA ARG A 79 -7.60 5.18 -2.06
C ARG A 79 -7.79 3.89 -1.27
N MET A 80 -8.93 3.21 -1.44
CA MET A 80 -9.14 1.88 -0.84
C MET A 80 -8.16 0.85 -1.38
N ARG A 81 -7.86 0.87 -2.69
CA ARG A 81 -6.86 -0.04 -3.28
C ARG A 81 -5.47 0.21 -2.71
N GLU A 82 -5.06 1.47 -2.63
CA GLU A 82 -3.76 1.87 -2.06
C GLU A 82 -3.63 1.39 -0.60
N VAL A 83 -4.65 1.67 0.22
CA VAL A 83 -4.67 1.21 1.62
C VAL A 83 -4.66 -0.32 1.70
N ALA A 84 -5.37 -1.01 0.81
CA ALA A 84 -5.38 -2.47 0.78
C ALA A 84 -4.01 -3.04 0.38
N THR A 85 -3.31 -2.44 -0.58
CA THR A 85 -1.96 -2.86 -0.97
C THR A 85 -0.96 -2.62 0.15
N GLU A 86 -1.00 -1.46 0.81
CA GLU A 86 -0.13 -1.18 1.96
C GLU A 86 -0.38 -2.15 3.11
N LYS A 87 -1.64 -2.45 3.41
CA LYS A 87 -2.00 -3.44 4.44
C LYS A 87 -1.49 -4.84 4.09
N ALA A 88 -1.67 -5.28 2.85
CA ALA A 88 -1.20 -6.58 2.40
C ALA A 88 0.34 -6.69 2.49
N GLU A 89 1.07 -5.64 2.12
CA GLU A 89 2.52 -5.60 2.29
C GLU A 89 2.94 -5.62 3.77
N ALA A 90 2.25 -4.85 4.61
CA ALA A 90 2.49 -4.84 6.05
C ALA A 90 2.26 -6.22 6.68
N GLU A 91 1.16 -6.90 6.32
CA GLU A 91 0.87 -8.27 6.77
C GLU A 91 1.93 -9.26 6.33
N LYS A 92 2.39 -9.18 5.07
CA LYS A 92 3.47 -10.02 4.56
C LYS A 92 4.76 -9.83 5.37
N ILE A 93 5.16 -8.57 5.60
CA ILE A 93 6.36 -8.26 6.39
C ILE A 93 6.23 -8.79 7.81
N LEU A 94 5.05 -8.62 8.42
CA LEU A 94 4.77 -9.08 9.77
C LEU A 94 4.83 -10.60 9.89
N GLN A 95 4.31 -11.33 8.90
CA GLN A 95 4.38 -12.79 8.85
C GLN A 95 5.82 -13.29 8.70
N ILE A 96 6.62 -12.67 7.82
CA ILE A 96 8.04 -13.01 7.64
C ILE A 96 8.79 -12.78 8.96
N LYS A 97 8.63 -11.61 9.57
CA LYS A 97 9.30 -11.29 10.84
C LYS A 97 8.92 -12.25 11.98
N ARG A 98 7.67 -12.71 12.02
CA ARG A 98 7.24 -13.73 12.98
C ARG A 98 7.94 -15.07 12.71
N ALA A 99 7.96 -15.52 11.45
CA ALA A 99 8.63 -16.76 11.07
C ALA A 99 10.13 -16.72 11.37
N ASP A 100 10.81 -15.61 11.06
CA ASP A 100 12.23 -15.40 11.37
C ASP A 100 12.47 -15.41 12.89
N GLY A 101 11.62 -14.73 13.66
CA GLY A 101 11.69 -14.73 15.12
C GLY A 101 11.48 -16.11 15.73
N GLU A 102 10.55 -16.91 15.20
CA GLU A 102 10.33 -18.29 15.64
C GLU A 102 11.51 -19.21 15.30
N ALA A 103 12.08 -19.05 14.09
CA ALA A 103 13.26 -19.80 13.67
C ALA A 103 14.46 -19.49 14.57
N GLU A 104 14.72 -18.21 14.83
CA GLU A 104 15.80 -17.76 15.71
C GLU A 104 15.59 -18.24 17.16
N SER A 105 14.36 -18.15 17.68
CA SER A 105 14.03 -18.64 19.02
C SER A 105 14.28 -20.15 19.16
N LYS A 106 13.86 -20.96 18.16
CA LYS A 106 14.13 -22.40 18.14
C LYS A 106 15.62 -22.69 18.06
N TYR A 107 16.37 -21.92 17.27
CA TYR A 107 17.82 -22.09 17.15
C TYR A 107 18.52 -21.80 18.48
N LEU A 108 18.23 -20.67 19.10
CA LEU A 108 18.77 -20.31 20.42
C LEU A 108 18.39 -21.35 21.49
N SER A 109 17.16 -21.85 21.47
CA SER A 109 16.74 -22.94 22.36
C SER A 109 17.55 -24.22 22.13
N GLY A 110 17.81 -24.59 20.87
CA GLY A 110 18.65 -25.74 20.53
C GLY A 110 20.08 -25.58 21.02
N LEU A 111 20.67 -24.38 20.86
CA LEU A 111 22.00 -24.08 21.37
C LEU A 111 22.07 -24.22 22.90
N ALA A 112 21.09 -23.67 23.62
CA ALA A 112 21.01 -23.80 25.07
C ALA A 112 20.88 -25.26 25.55
N ILE A 113 20.15 -26.11 24.81
CA ILE A 113 20.05 -27.55 25.11
C ILE A 113 21.40 -28.24 24.94
N VAL A 114 22.12 -27.94 23.84
CA VAL A 114 23.45 -28.53 23.57
C VAL A 114 24.45 -28.12 24.66
N ASP A 115 24.47 -26.85 25.03
CA ASP A 115 25.33 -26.35 26.11
C ASP A 115 24.97 -26.95 27.47
N GLY A 116 23.67 -27.08 27.77
CA GLY A 116 23.19 -27.74 28.98
C GLY A 116 23.60 -29.21 29.04
N LEU A 117 23.44 -29.95 27.94
CA LEU A 117 23.86 -31.35 27.86
C LEU A 117 25.38 -31.49 28.06
N ARG A 118 26.17 -30.63 27.43
CA ARG A 118 27.62 -30.60 27.61
C ARG A 118 28.00 -30.39 29.07
N ASN A 119 27.40 -29.43 29.76
CA ASN A 119 27.65 -29.16 31.17
C ASN A 119 27.24 -30.33 32.07
N ASN A 120 26.08 -30.95 31.80
CA ASN A 120 25.61 -32.12 32.53
C ASN A 120 26.60 -33.29 32.41
N VAL A 121 27.10 -33.54 31.20
CA VAL A 121 28.07 -34.62 30.94
C VAL A 121 29.40 -34.36 31.66
N LEU A 122 29.91 -33.12 31.65
CA LEU A 122 31.12 -32.74 32.39
C LEU A 122 30.93 -32.94 33.90
N THR A 123 29.83 -32.42 34.45
CA THR A 123 29.50 -32.54 35.88
C THR A 123 29.39 -34.01 36.31
N PHE A 124 28.73 -34.85 35.49
CA PHE A 124 28.57 -36.27 35.79
C PHE A 124 29.93 -36.99 35.82
N SER A 125 30.81 -36.70 34.84
CA SER A 125 32.16 -37.27 34.78
C SER A 125 33.03 -36.89 35.98
N GLU A 126 32.83 -35.71 36.58
CA GLU A 126 33.53 -35.28 37.79
C GLU A 126 32.98 -35.95 39.06
N SER A 127 31.66 -36.15 39.12
CA SER A 127 30.96 -36.69 40.29
C SER A 127 31.08 -38.21 40.49
N VAL A 128 31.33 -38.98 39.42
CA VAL A 128 31.42 -40.44 39.47
C VAL A 128 32.83 -40.91 39.08
N PRO A 129 33.69 -41.31 40.04
CA PRO A 129 35.03 -41.78 39.73
C PRO A 129 35.00 -43.07 38.91
N ARG A 130 35.82 -43.13 37.84
CA ARG A 130 36.05 -44.27 36.92
C ARG A 130 35.04 -44.46 35.77
N THR A 131 34.17 -43.49 35.49
CA THR A 131 33.29 -43.53 34.30
C THR A 131 33.92 -42.77 33.13
N SER A 132 33.84 -43.32 31.90
CA SER A 132 34.29 -42.61 30.70
C SER A 132 33.13 -41.83 30.04
N LEU A 133 33.47 -40.80 29.27
CA LEU A 133 32.51 -40.03 28.46
C LEU A 133 31.62 -40.92 27.58
N LYS A 134 32.18 -42.03 27.08
CA LYS A 134 31.47 -42.98 26.22
C LYS A 134 30.37 -43.73 26.98
N ASP A 135 30.63 -44.11 28.23
CA ASP A 135 29.66 -44.87 29.05
C ASP A 135 28.45 -44.00 29.39
N VAL A 136 28.65 -42.70 29.64
CA VAL A 136 27.57 -41.73 29.89
C VAL A 136 26.71 -41.56 28.64
N MET A 137 27.34 -41.39 27.47
CA MET A 137 26.62 -41.26 26.21
C MET A 137 25.84 -42.53 25.86
N ASP A 138 26.42 -43.72 26.07
CA ASP A 138 25.76 -45.00 25.80
C ASP A 138 24.51 -45.17 26.68
N ILE A 139 24.55 -44.78 27.97
CA ILE A 139 23.39 -44.81 28.87
C ILE A 139 22.31 -43.82 28.42
N VAL A 140 22.68 -42.59 28.05
CA VAL A 140 21.73 -41.57 27.58
C VAL A 140 21.07 -41.99 26.27
N LEU A 141 21.83 -42.50 25.30
CA LEU A 141 21.32 -43.00 24.02
C LEU A 141 20.39 -44.20 24.22
N THR A 142 20.73 -45.12 25.12
CA THR A 142 19.88 -46.27 25.45
C THR A 142 18.57 -45.82 26.09
N THR A 143 18.61 -44.83 26.99
CA THR A 143 17.42 -44.27 27.64
C THR A 143 16.53 -43.56 26.62
N HIS A 144 17.09 -42.72 25.76
CA HIS A 144 16.34 -42.03 24.72
C HIS A 144 15.71 -43.00 23.73
N TYR A 145 16.43 -44.06 23.36
CA TYR A 145 15.90 -45.13 22.51
C TYR A 145 14.64 -45.77 23.13
N PHE A 146 14.68 -46.10 24.43
CA PHE A 146 13.52 -46.67 25.12
C PHE A 146 12.36 -45.68 25.27
N ASP A 147 12.64 -44.39 25.46
CA ASP A 147 11.59 -43.37 25.52
C ASP A 147 10.91 -43.18 24.15
N THR A 148 11.68 -43.16 23.05
CA THR A 148 11.13 -43.07 21.68
C THR A 148 10.36 -44.30 21.23
N LEU A 149 10.56 -45.45 21.89
CA LEU A 149 9.81 -46.68 21.63
C LEU A 149 8.52 -46.80 22.46
N LYS A 150 8.33 -45.93 23.47
CA LYS A 150 7.14 -45.90 24.33
C LYS A 150 6.04 -44.97 23.82
N GLU A 151 6.36 -44.06 22.89
CA GLU A 151 5.41 -43.35 22.03
C GLU A 151 5.00 -44.20 20.83
#